data_AF-A0A9D7NYI7-F1
#
_entry.id   AF-A0A9D7NYI7-F1
#
_cell.length_a   1.000
_cell.length_b   1.000
_cell.length_c   1.000
_cell.angle_alpha   90.00
_cell.angle_beta   90.00
_cell.angle_gamma   90.00
#
_symmetry.space_group_name_H-M   'P 1'
#
loop_
_entity.id
_entity.type
_entity.pdbx_description
1 polymer ?
#
loop_
_entity_poly.entity_id
_entity_poly.type
_entity_poly.pdbx_seq_one_letter_code
_entity_poly.pdbx_strand_id
1 'polypeptide(L)'
;MSFLRNLILAWSSVGIVSTLAAQVVNTTPLRTIRTSKSEVVSLAIAPKGDRILMGTGNGAELVDLEKGKRIHVFPYAADGGTAVYHVAFNANGEKVVLIGHSGKRAVWNVTTGKEEKVLRENLWIPEASQVRAMGLDMKNSSFDRFYQQTHVEHNGALLRAASNGSVEVLKAEKVVQVITVAENKDQHHRAPLIIHDGRLLVGTDDGRVLFYEFL
;
A
#
# COMPACT_ATOMS: atom_id res chain seq x y z
N MET A 1 -52.49 26.22 57.67
CA MET A 1 -51.79 25.12 56.96
C MET A 1 -50.94 25.77 55.89
N SER A 2 -49.63 25.57 55.96
CA SER A 2 -48.63 26.47 55.42
C SER A 2 -47.94 25.95 54.16
N PHE A 3 -47.54 26.92 53.34
CA PHE A 3 -46.44 26.96 52.37
C PHE A 3 -46.51 26.18 51.05
N LEU A 4 -46.49 27.01 50.00
CA LEU A 4 -46.03 26.76 48.64
C LEU A 4 -44.67 26.05 48.59
N ARG A 5 -44.47 25.22 47.55
CA ARG A 5 -43.14 24.88 47.06
C ARG A 5 -43.12 24.93 45.53
N ASN A 6 -42.32 25.87 45.02
CA ASN A 6 -42.01 26.08 43.61
C ASN A 6 -41.30 24.85 43.02
N LEU A 7 -41.75 24.38 41.85
CA LEU A 7 -41.00 23.43 41.03
C LEU A 7 -40.42 24.20 39.83
N ILE A 8 -39.11 24.46 39.86
CA ILE A 8 -38.36 24.95 38.70
C ILE A 8 -37.88 23.71 37.95
N LEU A 9 -38.48 23.41 36.80
CA LEU A 9 -37.93 22.45 35.84
C LEU A 9 -37.03 23.22 34.88
N ALA A 10 -35.72 23.20 35.15
CA ALA A 10 -34.72 23.64 34.20
C ALA A 10 -34.64 22.59 33.08
N TRP A 11 -35.05 22.97 31.87
CA TRP A 11 -34.75 22.20 30.67
C TRP A 11 -33.33 22.55 30.24
N SER A 12 -32.35 21.74 30.62
CA SER A 12 -31.06 21.75 29.93
C SER A 12 -31.18 20.85 28.70
N SER A 13 -31.43 21.46 27.54
CA SER A 13 -31.18 20.79 26.26
C SER A 13 -29.67 20.63 26.11
N VAL A 14 -29.12 19.54 26.64
CA VAL A 14 -27.76 19.13 26.27
C VAL A 14 -27.86 18.66 24.83
N GLY A 15 -27.53 19.56 23.90
CA GLY A 15 -27.22 19.19 22.54
C GLY A 15 -26.07 18.20 22.59
N ILE A 16 -26.34 16.93 22.32
CA ILE A 16 -25.31 15.93 22.12
C ILE A 16 -24.64 16.29 20.80
N VAL A 17 -23.54 17.05 20.88
CA VAL A 17 -22.58 17.11 19.78
C VAL A 17 -21.91 15.74 19.78
N SER A 18 -22.44 14.80 19.00
CA SER A 18 -21.74 13.54 18.76
C SER A 18 -20.54 13.87 17.87
N THR A 19 -19.41 14.16 18.50
CA THR A 19 -18.12 14.04 17.80
C THR A 19 -17.95 12.55 17.55
N LEU A 20 -18.29 12.09 16.35
CA LEU A 20 -17.93 10.75 15.87
C LEU A 20 -16.40 10.74 15.79
N ALA A 21 -15.75 10.26 16.85
CA ALA A 21 -14.35 9.87 16.77
C ALA A 21 -14.25 8.69 15.79
N ALA A 22 -13.23 8.68 14.95
CA ALA A 22 -12.99 7.57 14.03
C ALA A 22 -12.93 6.25 14.83
N GLN A 23 -13.56 5.20 14.30
CA GLN A 23 -13.47 3.89 14.93
C GLN A 23 -12.09 3.29 14.63
N VAL A 24 -11.28 3.06 15.66
CA VAL A 24 -10.04 2.28 15.51
C VAL A 24 -10.43 0.80 15.48
N VAL A 25 -10.11 0.12 14.38
CA VAL A 25 -10.41 -1.29 14.18
C VAL A 25 -9.08 -2.06 14.13
N ASN A 26 -8.88 -2.92 15.13
CA ASN A 26 -7.81 -3.92 15.11
C ASN A 26 -8.30 -5.13 14.31
N THR A 27 -8.34 -4.98 12.98
CA THR A 27 -8.79 -6.05 12.09
C THR A 27 -7.69 -7.09 11.96
N THR A 28 -8.02 -8.36 12.20
CA THR A 28 -7.11 -9.45 11.80
C THR A 28 -7.19 -9.61 10.28
N PRO A 29 -6.07 -9.64 9.55
CA PRO A 29 -6.11 -9.84 8.11
C PRO A 29 -6.69 -11.22 7.79
N LEU A 30 -7.51 -11.29 6.74
CA LEU A 30 -8.12 -12.53 6.26
C LEU A 30 -7.05 -13.54 5.80
N ARG A 31 -6.00 -13.00 5.21
CA ARG A 31 -4.94 -13.74 4.56
C ARG A 31 -3.66 -12.92 4.54
N THR A 32 -2.55 -13.63 4.51
CA THR A 32 -1.21 -13.04 4.45
C THR A 32 -0.37 -13.76 3.41
N ILE A 33 0.25 -13.00 2.51
CA ILE A 33 1.38 -13.47 1.68
C ILE A 33 2.67 -12.99 2.35
N ARG A 34 3.68 -13.86 2.45
CA ARG A 34 4.99 -13.53 3.03
C ARG A 34 6.06 -13.44 1.95
N THR A 35 6.88 -12.40 2.02
CA THR A 35 8.11 -12.24 1.22
C THR A 35 9.29 -12.90 1.92
N SER A 36 10.50 -12.70 1.40
CA SER A 36 11.79 -13.09 1.98
C SER A 36 12.19 -12.30 3.24
N LYS A 37 11.21 -11.73 3.98
CA LYS A 37 11.40 -10.88 5.17
C LYS A 37 12.09 -9.54 4.84
N SER A 38 11.76 -8.98 3.69
CA SER A 38 12.16 -7.63 3.30
C SER A 38 10.91 -6.78 3.13
N GLU A 39 10.96 -5.53 3.61
CA GLU A 39 9.87 -4.55 3.54
C GLU A 39 9.23 -4.52 2.15
N VAL A 40 7.90 -4.43 2.12
CA VAL A 40 7.14 -4.30 0.86
C VAL A 40 6.88 -2.82 0.61
N VAL A 41 7.47 -2.30 -0.46
CA VAL A 41 7.45 -0.86 -0.78
C VAL A 41 6.56 -0.52 -1.97
N SER A 42 6.25 -1.50 -2.83
CA SER A 42 5.34 -1.33 -3.96
C SER A 42 4.66 -2.65 -4.33
N LEU A 43 3.46 -2.55 -4.90
CA LEU A 43 2.62 -3.69 -5.26
C LEU A 43 2.12 -3.55 -6.70
N ALA A 44 2.00 -4.65 -7.42
CA ALA A 44 1.26 -4.69 -8.68
C ALA A 44 0.54 -6.02 -8.82
N ILE A 45 -0.72 -5.99 -9.25
CA ILE A 45 -1.46 -7.18 -9.65
C ILE A 45 -1.23 -7.41 -11.14
N ALA A 46 -0.97 -8.66 -11.52
CA ALA A 46 -0.86 -9.03 -12.93
C ALA A 46 -2.20 -8.77 -13.64
N PRO A 47 -2.20 -8.45 -14.95
CA PRO A 47 -3.43 -8.16 -15.70
C PRO A 47 -4.51 -9.26 -15.62
N LYS A 48 -4.10 -10.52 -15.43
CA LYS A 48 -5.00 -11.66 -15.27
C LYS A 48 -5.58 -11.82 -13.85
N GLY A 49 -5.14 -11.02 -12.88
CA GLY A 49 -5.55 -11.13 -11.48
C GLY A 49 -4.97 -12.32 -10.73
N ASP A 50 -4.11 -13.13 -11.36
CA ASP A 50 -3.65 -14.41 -10.82
C ASP A 50 -2.35 -14.33 -10.02
N ARG A 51 -1.64 -13.21 -10.11
CA ARG A 51 -0.30 -13.01 -9.55
C ARG A 51 -0.15 -11.62 -8.97
N ILE A 52 0.70 -11.52 -7.95
CA ILE A 52 1.13 -10.26 -7.36
C ILE A 52 2.64 -10.13 -7.47
N LEU A 53 3.08 -8.94 -7.88
CA LEU A 53 4.46 -8.52 -7.85
C LEU A 53 4.65 -7.55 -6.69
N MET A 54 5.65 -7.83 -5.87
CA MET A 54 5.99 -7.04 -4.69
C MET A 54 7.38 -6.47 -4.89
N GLY A 55 7.53 -5.15 -4.93
CA GLY A 55 8.81 -4.49 -4.82
C GLY A 55 9.25 -4.46 -3.36
N THR A 56 10.52 -4.78 -3.11
CA THR A 56 11.08 -4.92 -1.77
C THR A 56 12.42 -4.20 -1.64
N GLY A 57 12.97 -4.14 -0.42
CA GLY A 57 14.34 -3.68 -0.18
C GLY A 57 15.43 -4.55 -0.84
N ASN A 58 15.10 -5.78 -1.26
CA ASN A 58 16.05 -6.77 -1.79
C ASN A 58 15.70 -7.28 -3.21
N GLY A 59 15.09 -6.42 -4.03
CA GLY A 59 14.62 -6.77 -5.36
C GLY A 59 13.10 -6.84 -5.40
N ALA A 60 12.56 -7.73 -6.24
CA ALA A 60 11.12 -7.97 -6.30
C ALA A 60 10.77 -9.45 -6.24
N GLU A 61 9.56 -9.75 -5.80
CA GLU A 61 9.05 -11.11 -5.72
C GLU A 61 7.73 -11.24 -6.46
N LEU A 62 7.64 -12.24 -7.33
CA LEU A 62 6.42 -12.62 -8.01
C LEU A 62 5.79 -13.81 -7.28
N VAL A 63 4.53 -13.70 -6.94
CA VAL A 63 3.80 -14.70 -6.15
C VAL A 63 2.47 -15.04 -6.83
N ASP A 64 2.11 -16.33 -6.81
CA ASP A 64 0.77 -16.81 -7.13
C ASP A 64 -0.20 -16.24 -6.11
N LEU A 65 -1.15 -15.42 -6.57
CA LEU A 65 -2.00 -14.64 -5.69
C LEU A 65 -2.92 -15.52 -4.85
N GLU A 66 -3.42 -16.63 -5.40
CA GLU A 66 -4.35 -17.54 -4.72
C GLU A 66 -3.61 -18.46 -3.74
N LYS A 67 -2.52 -19.09 -4.19
CA LYS A 67 -1.76 -20.07 -3.40
C LYS A 67 -0.77 -19.43 -2.44
N GLY A 68 -0.42 -18.16 -2.67
CA GLY A 68 0.59 -17.44 -1.89
C GLY A 68 1.99 -18.03 -2.08
N LYS A 69 2.20 -18.79 -3.16
CA LYS A 69 3.46 -19.45 -3.48
C LYS A 69 4.31 -18.56 -4.36
N ARG A 70 5.56 -18.36 -3.96
CA ARG A 70 6.53 -17.64 -4.76
C ARG A 70 6.77 -18.37 -6.09
N ILE A 71 6.68 -17.60 -7.18
CA ILE A 71 6.96 -18.04 -8.55
C ILE A 71 8.40 -17.65 -8.91
N HIS A 72 8.77 -16.38 -8.72
CA HIS A 72 10.11 -15.86 -9.01
C HIS A 72 10.60 -14.88 -7.95
N VAL A 73 11.92 -14.81 -7.80
CA VAL A 73 12.62 -13.66 -7.22
C VAL A 73 13.33 -12.97 -8.37
N PHE A 74 13.19 -11.65 -8.46
CA PHE A 74 13.89 -10.81 -9.40
C PHE A 74 14.90 -9.96 -8.61
N PRO A 75 16.18 -10.38 -8.56
CA PRO A 75 17.22 -9.56 -7.96
C PRO A 75 17.29 -8.20 -8.62
N TYR A 76 17.48 -7.15 -7.84
CA TYR A 76 17.77 -5.82 -8.35
C TYR A 76 19.14 -5.42 -7.79
N ALA A 77 20.07 -5.12 -8.68
CA ALA A 77 21.40 -4.64 -8.33
C ALA A 77 21.72 -3.47 -9.27
N ALA A 78 20.97 -2.40 -9.09
CA ALA A 78 21.03 -1.21 -9.92
C ALA A 78 21.02 0.04 -9.03
N ASP A 79 21.58 1.13 -9.52
CA ASP A 79 21.62 2.42 -8.82
C ASP A 79 22.34 2.40 -7.47
N GLY A 80 23.33 1.51 -7.34
CA GLY A 80 24.11 1.36 -6.11
C GLY A 80 23.34 0.73 -4.95
N GLY A 81 22.17 0.13 -5.21
CA GLY A 81 21.35 -0.52 -4.18
C GLY A 81 20.53 -1.69 -4.71
N THR A 82 19.72 -2.25 -3.82
CA THR A 82 18.88 -3.43 -4.07
C THR A 82 17.38 -3.15 -3.98
N ALA A 83 17.00 -2.00 -3.45
CA ALA A 83 15.60 -1.65 -3.24
C ALA A 83 14.88 -1.32 -4.57
N VAL A 84 13.67 -1.85 -4.70
CA VAL A 84 12.79 -1.64 -5.85
C VAL A 84 11.57 -0.85 -5.40
N TYR A 85 11.51 0.42 -5.75
CA TYR A 85 10.49 1.36 -5.27
C TYR A 85 9.26 1.47 -6.16
N HIS A 86 9.35 0.98 -7.39
CA HIS A 86 8.20 0.85 -8.27
C HIS A 86 8.27 -0.45 -9.05
N VAL A 87 7.12 -1.10 -9.17
CA VAL A 87 6.94 -2.33 -9.93
C VAL A 87 5.71 -2.21 -10.82
N ALA A 88 5.77 -2.75 -12.02
CA ALA A 88 4.61 -2.85 -12.90
C ALA A 88 4.72 -4.05 -13.85
N PHE A 89 3.58 -4.58 -14.26
CA PHE A 89 3.48 -5.52 -15.37
C PHE A 89 3.30 -4.77 -16.68
N ASN A 90 3.75 -5.37 -17.78
CA ASN A 90 3.26 -4.98 -19.09
C ASN A 90 1.81 -5.47 -19.31
N ALA A 91 1.15 -4.97 -20.35
CA ALA A 91 -0.29 -5.19 -20.58
C ALA A 91 -0.70 -6.68 -20.69
N ASN A 92 0.19 -7.55 -21.20
CA ASN A 92 -0.09 -8.99 -21.31
C ASN A 92 0.39 -9.80 -20.08
N GLY A 93 1.09 -9.18 -19.14
CA GLY A 93 1.58 -9.81 -17.91
C GLY A 93 2.74 -10.79 -18.10
N GLU A 94 3.45 -10.73 -19.22
CA GLU A 94 4.61 -11.57 -19.53
C GLU A 94 5.94 -10.92 -19.15
N LYS A 95 5.94 -9.60 -18.94
CA LYS A 95 7.10 -8.84 -18.51
C LYS A 95 6.77 -7.99 -17.31
N VAL A 96 7.78 -7.73 -16.49
CA VAL A 96 7.70 -6.79 -15.39
C VAL A 96 8.83 -5.79 -15.48
N VAL A 97 8.58 -4.56 -15.03
CA VAL A 97 9.60 -3.54 -14.83
C VAL A 97 9.79 -3.32 -13.34
N LEU A 98 11.06 -3.23 -12.95
CA LEU A 98 11.51 -2.86 -11.60
C LEU A 98 12.24 -1.54 -11.71
N ILE A 99 11.96 -0.60 -10.79
CA ILE A 99 12.57 0.72 -10.80
C ILE A 99 13.12 1.06 -9.41
N GLY A 100 14.41 1.41 -9.36
CA GLY A 100 15.10 1.88 -8.15
C GLY A 100 14.97 3.38 -7.92
N HIS A 101 15.64 3.90 -6.87
CA HIS A 101 15.49 5.30 -6.42
C HIS A 101 15.97 6.32 -7.46
N SER A 102 17.05 6.00 -8.18
CA SER A 102 17.57 6.91 -9.21
C SER A 102 16.77 6.85 -10.52
N GLY A 103 15.78 5.95 -10.58
CA GLY A 103 14.93 5.75 -11.75
C GLY A 103 15.49 4.80 -12.81
N LYS A 104 16.55 4.04 -12.51
CA LYS A 104 16.98 2.97 -13.43
C LYS A 104 15.94 1.87 -13.45
N ARG A 105 15.75 1.34 -14.65
CA ARG A 105 14.71 0.37 -14.99
C ARG A 105 15.40 -0.94 -15.35
N ALA A 106 14.91 -2.03 -14.76
CA ALA A 106 15.27 -3.38 -15.15
C ALA A 106 14.00 -4.12 -15.58
N VAL A 107 14.05 -4.86 -16.68
CA VAL A 107 12.90 -5.62 -17.18
C VAL A 107 13.17 -7.10 -17.07
N TRP A 108 12.17 -7.85 -16.64
CA TRP A 108 12.27 -9.29 -16.41
C TRP A 108 11.16 -10.01 -17.15
N ASN A 109 11.50 -11.15 -17.73
CA ASN A 109 10.55 -12.07 -18.31
C ASN A 109 9.91 -12.92 -17.21
N VAL A 110 8.59 -12.84 -17.10
CA VAL A 110 7.80 -13.46 -16.02
C VAL A 110 7.81 -14.99 -16.10
N THR A 111 7.90 -15.57 -17.30
CA THR A 111 7.91 -17.02 -17.47
C THR A 111 9.26 -17.61 -17.09
N THR A 112 10.34 -17.02 -17.61
CA THR A 112 11.70 -17.58 -17.50
C THR A 112 12.43 -17.13 -16.24
N GLY A 113 12.00 -16.06 -15.58
CA GLY A 113 12.71 -15.51 -14.43
C GLY A 113 13.97 -14.74 -14.78
N LYS A 114 14.20 -14.41 -16.06
CA LYS A 114 15.46 -13.81 -16.55
C LYS A 114 15.30 -12.33 -16.89
N GLU A 115 16.35 -11.56 -16.63
CA GLU A 115 16.45 -10.16 -17.01
C GLU A 115 16.59 -10.00 -18.53
N GLU A 116 15.86 -9.04 -19.10
CA GLU A 116 15.98 -8.64 -20.50
C GLU A 116 17.00 -7.51 -20.63
N LYS A 117 18.12 -7.78 -21.31
CA LYS A 117 19.22 -6.80 -21.48
C LYS A 117 18.88 -5.63 -22.41
N VAL A 118 17.85 -5.77 -23.26
CA VAL A 118 17.48 -4.78 -24.26
C VAL A 118 16.14 -4.16 -23.87
N LEU A 119 16.18 -2.91 -23.39
CA LEU A 119 15.00 -2.18 -22.93
C LEU A 119 14.31 -1.37 -24.06
N ARG A 120 15.01 -1.09 -25.16
CA ARG A 120 14.70 0.01 -26.10
C ARG A 120 13.50 -0.19 -27.03
N GLU A 121 12.89 -1.37 -27.08
CA GLU A 121 11.76 -1.63 -27.99
C GLU A 121 10.37 -1.56 -27.33
N ASN A 122 10.29 -1.07 -26.09
CA ASN A 122 9.12 -1.24 -25.25
C ASN A 122 8.51 0.09 -24.79
N LEU A 123 7.51 0.59 -25.52
CA LEU A 123 6.74 1.81 -25.17
C LEU A 123 5.99 1.71 -23.82
N TRP A 124 5.87 0.52 -23.26
CA TRP A 124 5.22 0.28 -21.96
C TRP A 124 6.14 0.55 -20.76
N ILE A 125 7.46 0.60 -20.97
CA ILE A 125 8.41 0.92 -19.90
C ILE A 125 8.33 2.43 -19.65
N PRO A 126 8.11 2.89 -18.40
CA PRO A 126 8.03 4.31 -18.11
C PRO A 126 9.30 5.06 -18.55
N GLU A 127 9.11 6.19 -19.22
CA GLU A 127 10.21 7.07 -19.62
C GLU A 127 10.82 7.81 -18.42
N ALA A 128 12.02 8.38 -18.58
CA ALA A 128 12.71 9.06 -17.48
C ALA A 128 11.90 10.22 -16.87
N SER A 129 11.13 10.94 -17.68
CA SER A 129 10.24 12.01 -17.22
C SER A 129 9.10 11.48 -16.35
N GLN A 130 8.48 10.36 -16.74
CA GLN A 130 7.42 9.69 -15.99
C GLN A 130 7.98 9.12 -14.68
N VAL A 131 9.15 8.49 -14.71
CA VAL A 131 9.83 8.00 -13.50
C VAL A 131 10.19 9.15 -12.57
N ARG A 132 10.62 10.30 -13.09
CA ARG A 132 10.86 11.49 -12.27
C ARG A 132 9.57 12.00 -11.62
N ALA A 133 8.46 11.98 -12.35
CA ALA A 133 7.14 12.38 -11.83
C ALA A 133 6.63 11.44 -10.72
N MET A 134 7.12 10.19 -10.67
CA MET A 134 6.82 9.26 -9.58
C MET A 134 7.46 9.65 -8.24
N GLY A 135 8.43 10.56 -8.21
CA GLY A 135 9.04 11.05 -6.97
C GLY A 135 9.87 10.01 -6.21
N LEU A 136 10.55 9.10 -6.91
CA LEU A 136 11.36 8.02 -6.32
C LEU A 136 12.70 8.49 -5.69
N ASP A 137 12.87 9.78 -5.41
CA ASP A 137 14.16 10.41 -5.06
C ASP A 137 14.50 10.39 -3.55
N MET A 138 15.72 9.94 -3.18
CA MET A 138 16.24 9.87 -1.80
C MET A 138 16.70 11.22 -1.21
N LYS A 139 16.62 12.33 -1.96
CA LYS A 139 17.29 13.60 -1.59
C LYS A 139 16.90 14.24 -0.25
N ASN A 140 15.71 13.96 0.28
CA ASN A 140 15.22 14.69 1.47
C ASN A 140 15.42 13.94 2.80
N SER A 141 15.58 12.60 2.78
CA SER A 141 15.91 11.80 3.96
C SER A 141 16.07 10.33 3.56
N SER A 142 16.99 9.60 4.20
CA SER A 142 17.02 8.13 4.11
C SER A 142 15.79 7.45 4.72
N PHE A 143 14.99 8.20 5.49
CA PHE A 143 13.79 7.73 6.19
C PHE A 143 12.47 8.15 5.52
N ASP A 144 12.50 9.10 4.57
CA ASP A 144 11.31 9.48 3.79
C ASP A 144 11.11 8.44 2.70
N ARG A 145 10.65 7.25 3.12
CA ARG A 145 10.48 6.09 2.26
C ARG A 145 9.33 6.34 1.28
N PHE A 146 9.67 6.69 0.05
CA PHE A 146 8.93 6.47 -1.20
C PHE A 146 7.46 6.09 -1.06
N TYR A 147 6.63 7.12 -1.15
CA TYR A 147 5.19 7.00 -0.99
C TYR A 147 4.51 6.76 -2.32
N GLN A 148 4.55 5.51 -2.78
CA GLN A 148 3.67 5.09 -3.86
C GLN A 148 2.44 4.38 -3.31
N GLN A 149 1.35 4.47 -4.05
CA GLN A 149 0.12 3.73 -3.73
C GLN A 149 -0.36 4.05 -2.32
N THR A 150 -0.24 5.32 -1.91
CA THR A 150 -0.54 5.75 -0.54
C THR A 150 -1.99 6.04 -0.29
N HIS A 151 -2.79 6.03 -1.34
CA HIS A 151 -4.22 6.11 -1.25
C HIS A 151 -4.87 5.35 -2.40
N VAL A 152 -6.10 4.92 -2.18
CA VAL A 152 -6.96 4.30 -3.18
C VAL A 152 -8.40 4.69 -2.89
N GLU A 153 -9.16 4.99 -3.94
CA GLU A 153 -10.59 5.22 -3.81
C GLU A 153 -11.34 3.92 -4.10
N HIS A 154 -12.30 3.59 -3.24
CA HIS A 154 -13.15 2.41 -3.41
C HIS A 154 -14.52 2.63 -2.77
N ASN A 155 -15.59 2.36 -3.51
CA ASN A 155 -16.97 2.47 -3.06
C ASN A 155 -17.30 3.80 -2.34
N GLY A 156 -16.78 4.92 -2.85
CA GLY A 156 -17.02 6.26 -2.30
C GLY A 156 -16.26 6.57 -1.01
N ALA A 157 -15.30 5.73 -0.60
CA ALA A 157 -14.35 6.03 0.46
C ALA A 157 -12.93 6.18 -0.13
N LEU A 158 -12.15 7.07 0.49
CA LEU A 158 -10.71 7.18 0.26
C LEU A 158 -10.01 6.41 1.37
N LEU A 159 -9.25 5.37 1.01
CA LEU A 159 -8.32 4.75 1.94
C LEU A 159 -6.96 5.40 1.77
N ARG A 160 -6.30 5.75 2.87
CA ARG A 160 -5.01 6.42 2.87
C ARG A 160 -4.07 5.79 3.89
N ALA A 161 -2.86 5.48 3.47
CA ALA A 161 -1.78 5.09 4.37
C ALA A 161 -1.31 6.31 5.17
N ALA A 162 -1.39 6.21 6.49
CA ALA A 162 -1.03 7.27 7.43
C ALA A 162 0.44 7.18 7.85
N SER A 163 0.98 8.31 8.33
CA SER A 163 2.37 8.48 8.79
C SER A 163 2.84 7.49 9.86
N ASN A 164 1.91 6.84 10.54
CA ASN A 164 2.16 5.87 11.61
C ASN A 164 2.03 4.40 11.15
N GLY A 165 1.93 4.16 9.83
CA GLY A 165 1.81 2.82 9.26
C GLY A 165 0.39 2.22 9.29
N SER A 166 -0.62 2.97 9.78
CA SER A 166 -2.03 2.57 9.72
C SER A 166 -2.68 2.93 8.38
N VAL A 167 -3.89 2.41 8.13
CA VAL A 167 -4.73 2.82 7.00
C VAL A 167 -5.96 3.55 7.52
N GLU A 168 -6.10 4.82 7.14
CA GLU A 168 -7.28 5.63 7.43
C GLU A 168 -8.31 5.46 6.31
N VAL A 169 -9.57 5.26 6.66
CA VAL A 169 -10.69 5.26 5.71
C VAL A 169 -11.46 6.56 5.90
N LEU A 170 -11.57 7.34 4.82
CA LEU A 170 -12.23 8.63 4.81
C LEU A 170 -13.52 8.57 4.00
N LYS A 171 -14.59 9.18 4.52
CA LYS A 171 -15.84 9.46 3.79
C LYS A 171 -16.15 10.93 3.96
N ALA A 172 -16.38 11.65 2.85
CA ALA A 172 -16.59 13.10 2.84
C ALA A 172 -15.52 13.86 3.67
N GLU A 173 -14.24 13.57 3.40
CA GLU A 173 -13.06 14.14 4.07
C GLU A 173 -12.93 13.88 5.59
N LYS A 174 -13.79 13.04 6.16
CA LYS A 174 -13.72 12.66 7.58
C LYS A 174 -13.20 11.25 7.71
N VAL A 175 -12.20 11.06 8.57
CA VAL A 175 -11.75 9.72 8.96
C VAL A 175 -12.89 9.05 9.73
N VAL A 176 -13.45 7.99 9.15
CA VAL A 176 -14.53 7.20 9.75
C VAL A 176 -14.00 5.92 10.39
N GLN A 177 -12.85 5.43 9.93
CA GLN A 177 -12.22 4.21 10.43
C GLN A 177 -10.69 4.31 10.33
N VAL A 178 -9.99 3.68 11.27
CA VAL A 178 -8.53 3.49 11.23
C VAL A 178 -8.24 2.00 11.38
N ILE A 179 -7.53 1.42 10.41
CA ILE A 179 -7.08 0.02 10.42
C ILE A 179 -5.63 0.01 10.92
N THR A 180 -5.42 -0.61 12.09
CA THR A 180 -4.07 -0.78 12.64
C THR A 180 -3.36 -1.95 11.94
N VAL A 181 -2.13 -1.72 11.48
CA VAL A 181 -1.27 -2.74 10.88
C VAL A 181 -0.11 -3.03 11.83
N ALA A 182 -0.27 -4.03 12.69
CA ALA A 182 0.67 -4.33 13.78
C ALA A 182 2.06 -4.79 13.28
N GLU A 183 2.12 -5.27 12.04
CA GLU A 183 3.35 -5.66 11.34
C GLU A 183 4.30 -4.49 11.07
N ASN A 184 3.80 -3.25 11.03
CA ASN A 184 4.61 -2.06 10.75
C ASN A 184 5.28 -1.55 12.04
N LYS A 185 6.47 -2.08 12.35
CA LYS A 185 7.22 -1.79 13.59
C LYS A 185 8.06 -0.53 13.52
N ASP A 186 8.75 -0.33 12.40
CA ASP A 186 9.62 0.82 12.16
C ASP A 186 8.85 1.99 11.53
N GLN A 187 7.51 1.89 11.55
CA GLN A 187 6.54 2.79 10.95
C GLN A 187 6.94 3.17 9.52
N HIS A 188 6.65 2.29 8.55
CA HIS A 188 6.42 2.75 7.18
C HIS A 188 5.57 4.02 7.25
N HIS A 189 6.18 5.17 6.97
CA HIS A 189 5.46 6.43 7.03
C HIS A 189 4.24 6.36 6.10
N ARG A 190 4.26 5.58 5.00
CA ARG A 190 3.03 5.19 4.28
C ARG A 190 3.24 3.83 3.63
N ALA A 191 2.49 2.81 4.07
CA ALA A 191 2.48 1.51 3.45
C ALA A 191 1.84 1.55 2.04
N PRO A 192 2.34 0.77 1.05
CA PRO A 192 1.65 0.67 -0.23
C PRO A 192 0.32 -0.05 -0.01
N LEU A 193 -0.75 0.53 -0.56
CA LEU A 193 -2.08 -0.04 -0.52
C LEU A 193 -2.76 -0.04 -1.88
N ILE A 194 -3.46 -1.12 -2.19
CA ILE A 194 -4.22 -1.27 -3.43
C ILE A 194 -5.54 -1.99 -3.15
N ILE A 195 -6.50 -1.85 -4.06
CA ILE A 195 -7.70 -2.70 -4.08
C ILE A 195 -7.57 -3.73 -5.18
N HIS A 196 -7.91 -4.97 -4.85
CA HIS A 196 -8.07 -6.04 -5.83
C HIS A 196 -9.19 -6.99 -5.39
N ASP A 197 -10.11 -7.30 -6.30
CA ASP A 197 -11.28 -8.14 -6.05
C ASP A 197 -12.06 -7.75 -4.79
N GLY A 198 -12.28 -6.44 -4.61
CA GLY A 198 -13.02 -5.88 -3.46
C GLY A 198 -12.27 -5.91 -2.13
N ARG A 199 -11.02 -6.39 -2.11
CA ARG A 199 -10.19 -6.46 -0.90
C ARG A 199 -9.12 -5.39 -0.91
N LEU A 200 -8.84 -4.88 0.29
CA LEU A 200 -7.68 -4.04 0.54
C LEU A 200 -6.44 -4.91 0.75
N LEU A 201 -5.41 -4.64 -0.04
CA LEU A 201 -4.09 -5.25 0.12
C LEU A 201 -3.13 -4.18 0.64
N VAL A 202 -2.39 -4.50 1.69
CA VAL A 202 -1.42 -3.58 2.35
C VAL A 202 -0.07 -4.26 2.48
N GLY A 203 0.99 -3.62 2.00
CA GLY A 203 2.38 -4.05 2.22
C GLY A 203 2.90 -3.67 3.62
N THR A 204 3.83 -4.44 4.17
CA THR A 204 4.35 -4.22 5.53
C THR A 204 5.88 -4.15 5.62
N ASP A 205 6.37 -3.53 6.71
CA ASP A 205 7.81 -3.37 7.02
C ASP A 205 8.52 -4.72 7.15
N ASP A 206 7.79 -5.74 7.64
CA ASP A 206 8.34 -7.06 7.90
C ASP A 206 8.18 -8.04 6.73
N GLY A 207 7.79 -7.53 5.56
CA GLY A 207 7.75 -8.32 4.34
C GLY A 207 6.50 -9.15 4.19
N ARG A 208 5.33 -8.56 4.40
CA ARG A 208 4.05 -9.21 4.17
C ARG A 208 3.14 -8.36 3.29
N VAL A 209 2.19 -9.04 2.66
CA VAL A 209 1.00 -8.41 2.09
C VAL A 209 -0.21 -8.94 2.83
N LEU A 210 -0.91 -8.02 3.48
CA LEU A 210 -2.09 -8.29 4.30
C LEU A 210 -3.35 -8.03 3.49
N PHE A 211 -4.33 -8.92 3.62
CA PHE A 211 -5.61 -8.84 2.92
C PHE A 211 -6.71 -8.52 3.92
N TYR A 212 -7.46 -7.46 3.68
CA TYR A 212 -8.59 -7.04 4.48
C TYR A 212 -9.86 -7.04 3.62
N GLU A 213 -10.98 -7.50 4.19
CA GLU A 213 -12.29 -7.24 3.58
C GLU A 213 -12.53 -5.74 3.68
N PHE A 214 -13.05 -5.16 2.60
CA PHE A 214 -13.52 -3.80 2.61
C PHE A 214 -14.89 -3.75 3.30
N LEU A 215 -15.07 -2.83 4.26
CA LEU A 215 -16.32 -2.67 5.03
C LEU A 215 -17.33 -1.73 4.34
#